data_AF-A0A0C3F6H3-F1
#
_entry.id   AF-A0A0C3F6H3-F1
#
_cell.length_a   1.000
_cell.length_b   1.000
_cell.length_c   1.000
_cell.angle_alpha   90.00
_cell.angle_beta   90.00
_cell.angle_gamma   90.00
#
_symmetry.space_group_name_H-M   'P 1'
#
loop_
_entity.id
_entity.type
_entity.pdbx_description
1 polymer ?
#
loop_
_entity_poly.entity_id
_entity_poly.type
_entity_poly.pdbx_seq_one_letter_code
_entity_poly.pdbx_strand_id
1 'polypeptide(L)'
;MVTGKALVTQLQKAVIMHKKHSEAFEKFSTTFPADVVAKWDQMVDEWDNNKSKPNPYEEPIAGTTMTDVKLELAKEEEADAGRGIIRSHETSPSTFLTVGLDLEEQQQELAQEYKKKKTTTLHAVELLEKRNSLRRRIETWREVQVHYMPGVAQARASLPTITPEKPETMPLCLPSIMPSLLWATGCLPGILAQADDALAELRRQLRIAATICDYKKSIGPSQKLGLRTCTLLNRFHDKTLHCARRYSAAFEALKALDPNGDWTARLRHLDHACDIRGPHRDEDDESEGRREMFWIWLAGRADGQPSSDTITADEISTSMRVEWVKSKARAERWREETILLAEEMRRVIAYFDWKAKWWISQKSRRPNTTPDVCDGIAAYSAKQARLCHRFATSFARQWYSTLIINNLSADWPAEYVPIHSEVTD
;
A
#
# COMPACT_ATOMS: atom_id res chain seq x y z
N MET A 1 17.89 -28.02 -25.70
CA MET A 1 17.81 -28.03 -24.22
C MET A 1 17.46 -26.68 -23.60
N VAL A 2 17.32 -25.60 -24.38
CA VAL A 2 17.04 -24.23 -23.87
C VAL A 2 15.62 -24.06 -23.28
N THR A 3 14.66 -24.94 -23.63
CA THR A 3 13.26 -24.83 -23.18
C THR A 3 13.00 -25.38 -21.78
N GLY A 4 13.72 -26.42 -21.35
CA GLY A 4 13.52 -27.07 -20.04
C GLY A 4 13.77 -26.15 -18.85
N LYS A 5 14.97 -25.54 -18.81
CA LYS A 5 15.37 -24.62 -17.73
C LYS A 5 14.59 -23.31 -17.72
N ALA A 6 14.09 -22.88 -18.88
CA ALA A 6 13.29 -21.66 -18.99
C ALA A 6 11.96 -21.79 -18.23
N LEU A 7 11.23 -22.89 -18.42
CA LEU A 7 9.96 -23.14 -17.72
C LEU A 7 10.13 -23.28 -16.20
N VAL A 8 11.23 -23.89 -15.72
CA VAL A 8 11.54 -23.92 -14.27
C VAL A 8 11.75 -22.52 -13.72
N THR A 9 12.58 -21.73 -14.40
CA THR A 9 12.87 -20.34 -14.01
C THR A 9 11.60 -19.50 -13.99
N GLN A 10 10.71 -19.69 -14.97
CA GLN A 10 9.43 -19.00 -15.03
C GLN A 10 8.50 -19.43 -13.90
N LEU A 11 8.39 -20.73 -13.62
CA LEU A 11 7.55 -21.25 -12.55
C LEU A 11 8.00 -20.74 -11.18
N GLN A 12 9.30 -20.79 -10.90
CA GLN A 12 9.86 -20.26 -9.65
C GLN A 12 9.56 -18.76 -9.48
N LYS A 13 9.70 -17.97 -10.55
CA LYS A 13 9.33 -16.55 -10.54
C LYS A 13 7.84 -16.38 -10.29
N ALA A 14 6.99 -17.13 -10.97
CA ALA A 14 5.54 -17.05 -10.83
C ALA A 14 5.10 -17.38 -9.39
N VAL A 15 5.69 -18.41 -8.75
CA VAL A 15 5.38 -18.75 -7.36
C VAL A 15 5.80 -17.64 -6.40
N ILE A 16 7.02 -17.09 -6.54
CA ILE A 16 7.50 -15.99 -5.69
C ILE A 16 6.57 -14.78 -5.81
N MET A 17 6.21 -14.42 -7.05
CA MET A 17 5.33 -13.29 -7.33
C MET A 17 3.91 -13.55 -6.82
N HIS A 18 3.36 -14.75 -7.01
CA HIS A 18 2.05 -15.14 -6.50
C HIS A 18 1.99 -14.98 -4.98
N LYS A 19 2.99 -15.50 -4.25
CA LYS A 19 3.07 -15.36 -2.79
C LYS A 19 3.12 -13.89 -2.39
N LYS A 20 4.02 -13.12 -3.01
CA LYS A 20 4.20 -11.70 -2.71
C LYS A 20 2.93 -10.87 -2.93
N HIS A 21 2.26 -11.06 -4.07
CA HIS A 21 1.02 -10.34 -4.38
C HIS A 21 -0.17 -10.81 -3.56
N SER A 22 -0.25 -12.09 -3.21
CA SER A 22 -1.32 -12.60 -2.34
C SER A 22 -1.20 -12.04 -0.93
N GLU A 23 -0.01 -12.06 -0.34
CA GLU A 23 0.24 -11.45 0.99
C GLU A 23 -0.05 -9.94 1.00
N ALA A 24 0.32 -9.23 -0.08
CA ALA A 24 0.01 -7.81 -0.22
C ALA A 24 -1.50 -7.56 -0.37
N PHE A 25 -2.20 -8.38 -1.14
CA PHE A 25 -3.65 -8.27 -1.34
C PHE A 25 -4.43 -8.56 -0.05
N GLU A 26 -4.04 -9.59 0.71
CA GLU A 26 -4.65 -9.89 2.01
C GLU A 26 -4.47 -8.72 2.98
N LYS A 27 -3.24 -8.22 3.14
CA LYS A 27 -2.95 -7.05 3.98
C LYS A 27 -3.77 -5.83 3.54
N PHE A 28 -3.84 -5.57 2.24
CA PHE A 28 -4.64 -4.46 1.73
C PHE A 28 -6.14 -4.63 2.02
N SER A 29 -6.67 -5.85 1.87
CA SER A 29 -8.07 -6.16 2.16
C SER A 29 -8.42 -5.95 3.63
N THR A 30 -7.51 -6.25 4.56
CA THR A 30 -7.73 -5.99 6.00
C THR A 30 -7.82 -4.50 6.36
N THR A 31 -7.42 -3.60 5.46
CA THR A 31 -7.53 -2.15 5.73
C THR A 31 -8.95 -1.61 5.54
N PHE A 32 -9.86 -2.41 4.95
CA PHE A 32 -11.23 -2.03 4.68
C PHE A 32 -12.22 -2.82 5.56
N PRO A 33 -13.40 -2.24 5.87
CA PRO A 33 -14.48 -2.98 6.51
C PRO A 33 -14.91 -4.22 5.70
N ALA A 34 -15.21 -5.32 6.38
CA ALA A 34 -15.49 -6.61 5.76
C ALA A 34 -16.75 -6.59 4.86
N ASP A 35 -17.74 -5.77 5.21
CA ASP A 35 -18.96 -5.55 4.42
C ASP A 35 -18.66 -4.86 3.08
N VAL A 36 -17.71 -3.93 3.06
CA VAL A 36 -17.29 -3.22 1.84
C VAL A 36 -16.48 -4.14 0.94
N VAL A 37 -15.57 -4.93 1.50
CA VAL A 37 -14.82 -5.95 0.77
C VAL A 37 -15.78 -6.96 0.14
N ALA A 38 -16.75 -7.47 0.90
CA ALA A 38 -17.75 -8.41 0.40
C ALA A 38 -18.58 -7.84 -0.76
N LYS A 39 -18.93 -6.54 -0.69
CA LYS A 39 -19.61 -5.85 -1.79
C LYS A 39 -18.74 -5.79 -3.04
N TRP A 40 -17.45 -5.47 -2.92
CA TRP A 40 -16.54 -5.43 -4.06
C TRP A 40 -16.28 -6.81 -4.66
N ASP A 41 -16.13 -7.84 -3.83
CA ASP A 41 -16.06 -9.24 -4.27
C ASP A 41 -17.30 -9.61 -5.10
N GLN A 42 -18.49 -9.32 -4.59
CA GLN A 42 -19.74 -9.58 -5.31
C GLN A 42 -19.78 -8.84 -6.67
N MET A 43 -19.32 -7.58 -6.72
CA MET A 43 -19.27 -6.84 -7.98
C MET A 43 -18.32 -7.48 -9.00
N VAL A 44 -17.19 -8.03 -8.54
CA VAL A 44 -16.25 -8.77 -9.40
C VAL A 44 -16.90 -10.05 -9.91
N ASP A 45 -17.52 -10.83 -9.04
CA ASP A 45 -18.18 -12.08 -9.42
C ASP A 45 -19.34 -11.85 -10.40
N GLU A 46 -20.16 -10.82 -10.18
CA GLU A 46 -21.25 -10.46 -11.10
C GLU A 46 -20.72 -10.05 -12.49
N TRP A 47 -19.61 -9.31 -12.53
CA TRP A 47 -18.97 -8.90 -13.78
C TRP A 47 -18.26 -10.05 -14.50
N ASP A 48 -17.64 -10.96 -13.76
CA ASP A 48 -16.97 -12.13 -14.33
C ASP A 48 -17.94 -13.13 -14.93
N ASN A 49 -19.10 -13.31 -14.30
CA ASN A 49 -20.19 -14.09 -14.85
C ASN A 49 -20.92 -13.37 -16.00
N ASN A 50 -21.04 -12.04 -15.95
CA ASN A 50 -21.78 -11.26 -16.93
C ASN A 50 -21.14 -9.90 -17.24
N LYS A 51 -20.51 -9.82 -18.42
CA LYS A 51 -19.84 -8.61 -18.94
C LYS A 51 -20.78 -7.45 -19.33
N SER A 52 -22.09 -7.57 -19.09
CA SER A 52 -23.05 -6.46 -19.21
C SER A 52 -23.29 -5.69 -17.91
N LYS A 53 -22.80 -6.21 -16.78
CA LYS A 53 -22.90 -5.55 -15.45
C LYS A 53 -21.96 -4.34 -15.37
N PRO A 54 -22.07 -3.46 -14.35
CA PRO A 54 -21.11 -2.37 -14.19
C PRO A 54 -19.68 -2.89 -14.02
N ASN A 55 -18.73 -2.33 -14.76
CA ASN A 55 -17.34 -2.77 -14.71
C ASN A 55 -16.68 -2.35 -13.36
N PRO A 56 -16.21 -3.31 -12.53
CA PRO A 56 -15.58 -3.00 -11.26
C PRO A 56 -14.20 -2.35 -11.41
N TYR A 57 -13.56 -2.53 -12.57
CA TYR A 57 -12.25 -1.97 -12.92
C TYR A 57 -12.33 -0.57 -13.53
N GLU A 58 -13.54 -0.13 -13.90
CA GLU A 58 -13.71 1.17 -14.52
C GLU A 58 -13.53 2.27 -13.48
N GLU A 59 -12.62 3.20 -13.78
CA GLU A 59 -12.44 4.41 -13.00
C GLU A 59 -13.73 5.24 -13.13
N PRO A 60 -14.29 5.71 -12.01
CA PRO A 60 -15.49 6.52 -12.05
C PRO A 60 -15.22 7.76 -12.91
N ILE A 61 -16.02 7.96 -13.96
CA ILE A 61 -16.07 9.26 -14.64
C ILE A 61 -16.53 10.25 -13.58
N ALA A 62 -15.66 11.20 -13.22
CA ALA A 62 -15.74 12.10 -12.06
C ALA A 62 -17.16 12.64 -11.79
N GLY A 63 -17.95 11.84 -11.07
CA GLY A 63 -19.28 12.18 -10.56
C GLY A 63 -19.24 12.62 -9.12
N THR A 64 -18.12 12.41 -8.40
CA THR A 64 -17.78 13.16 -7.20
C THR A 64 -17.45 14.57 -7.64
N THR A 65 -18.50 15.36 -7.72
CA THR A 65 -18.44 16.72 -8.19
C THR A 65 -17.48 17.50 -7.29
N MET A 66 -16.68 18.40 -7.85
CA MET A 66 -15.85 19.35 -7.10
C MET A 66 -16.62 20.01 -5.92
N THR A 67 -17.96 20.06 -5.98
CA THR A 67 -18.87 20.44 -4.90
C THR A 67 -18.83 19.52 -3.68
N ASP A 68 -18.66 18.20 -3.81
CA ASP A 68 -18.54 17.26 -2.69
C ASP A 68 -17.20 17.42 -1.98
N VAL A 69 -16.10 17.55 -2.73
CA VAL A 69 -14.76 17.86 -2.18
C VAL A 69 -14.77 19.24 -1.50
N LYS A 70 -15.49 20.23 -2.06
CA LYS A 70 -15.67 21.54 -1.44
C LYS A 70 -16.55 21.50 -0.19
N LEU A 71 -17.57 20.64 -0.17
CA LEU A 71 -18.45 20.46 0.99
C LEU A 71 -17.67 19.79 2.12
N GLU A 72 -16.87 18.76 1.83
CA GLU A 72 -15.96 18.13 2.78
C GLU A 72 -14.95 19.15 3.32
N LEU A 73 -14.35 19.96 2.45
CA LEU A 73 -13.43 21.03 2.83
C LEU A 73 -14.10 22.09 3.71
N ALA A 74 -15.36 22.45 3.44
CA ALA A 74 -16.12 23.38 4.26
C ALA A 74 -16.46 22.79 5.64
N LYS A 75 -16.80 21.49 5.71
CA LYS A 75 -17.04 20.78 6.97
C LYS A 75 -15.76 20.61 7.79
N GLU A 76 -14.63 20.33 7.14
CA GLU A 76 -13.33 20.24 7.79
C GLU A 76 -12.88 21.61 8.31
N GLU A 77 -13.02 22.68 7.51
CA GLU A 77 -12.76 24.06 7.94
C GLU A 77 -13.69 24.50 9.09
N GLU A 78 -14.96 24.09 9.08
CA GLU A 78 -15.90 24.34 10.18
C GLU A 78 -15.54 23.55 11.45
N ALA A 79 -15.11 22.30 11.32
CA ALA A 79 -14.62 21.49 12.43
C ALA A 79 -13.34 22.07 13.03
N ASP A 80 -12.41 22.53 12.19
CA ASP A 80 -11.16 23.18 12.62
C ASP A 80 -11.42 24.56 13.25
N ALA A 81 -12.40 25.31 12.73
CA ALA A 81 -12.88 26.55 13.36
C ALA A 81 -13.60 26.27 14.70
N GLY A 82 -14.36 25.17 14.79
CA GLY A 82 -15.09 24.72 15.98
C GLY A 82 -14.18 24.21 17.10
N ARG A 83 -13.00 23.65 16.75
CA ARG A 83 -11.90 23.37 17.69
C ARG A 83 -11.31 24.63 18.35
N GLY A 84 -11.78 25.82 17.96
CA GLY A 84 -11.36 27.13 18.43
C GLY A 84 -12.07 27.69 19.68
N ILE A 85 -12.76 26.89 20.51
CA ILE A 85 -13.28 27.36 21.81
C ILE A 85 -13.09 26.28 22.89
N ILE A 86 -12.09 26.46 23.75
CA ILE A 86 -12.03 25.78 25.04
C ILE A 86 -12.80 26.64 26.04
N ARG A 87 -13.91 26.11 26.56
CA ARG A 87 -14.52 26.63 27.78
C ARG A 87 -13.64 26.20 28.95
N SER A 88 -13.24 27.19 29.72
CA SER A 88 -12.49 27.07 30.95
C SER A 88 -13.21 26.11 31.90
N HIS A 89 -12.43 25.33 32.66
CA HIS A 89 -12.79 24.41 33.75
C HIS A 89 -13.54 23.10 33.40
N GLU A 90 -12.90 21.98 33.81
CA GLU A 90 -13.23 20.55 33.64
C GLU A 90 -12.86 19.89 32.30
N THR A 91 -11.55 19.70 32.05
CA THR A 91 -11.06 18.87 30.93
C THR A 91 -10.57 17.50 31.43
N SER A 92 -10.92 16.42 30.74
CA SER A 92 -10.34 15.09 31.01
C SER A 92 -8.83 15.08 30.69
N PRO A 93 -7.98 14.26 31.35
CA PRO A 93 -6.58 14.07 30.98
C PRO A 93 -6.35 13.75 29.50
N SER A 94 -7.28 13.00 28.87
CA SER A 94 -7.23 12.71 27.43
C SER A 94 -7.39 13.98 26.59
N THR A 95 -8.39 14.81 26.89
CA THR A 95 -8.63 16.10 26.25
C THR A 95 -7.46 17.07 26.46
N PHE A 96 -6.84 17.06 27.64
CA PHE A 96 -5.63 17.86 27.91
C PHE A 96 -4.46 17.49 27.00
N LEU A 97 -4.21 16.19 26.80
CA LEU A 97 -3.18 15.68 25.90
C LEU A 97 -3.50 16.00 24.44
N THR A 98 -4.74 15.79 23.99
CA THR A 98 -5.18 16.13 22.62
C THR A 98 -4.95 17.61 22.34
N VAL A 99 -5.38 18.52 23.22
CA VAL A 99 -5.15 19.96 23.06
C VAL A 99 -3.66 20.31 23.04
N GLY A 100 -2.85 19.60 23.82
CA GLY A 100 -1.41 19.75 23.81
C GLY A 100 -0.79 19.41 22.45
N LEU A 101 -1.18 18.28 21.88
CA LEU A 101 -0.74 17.84 20.55
C LEU A 101 -1.20 18.81 19.46
N ASP A 102 -2.44 19.31 19.54
CA ASP A 102 -2.97 20.33 18.59
C ASP A 102 -2.16 21.64 18.63
N LEU A 103 -1.61 22.02 19.80
CA LEU A 103 -0.75 23.20 19.92
C LEU A 103 0.63 22.98 19.30
N GLU A 104 1.21 21.79 19.47
CA GLU A 104 2.46 21.42 18.80
C GLU A 104 2.28 21.44 17.28
N GLU A 105 1.13 20.96 16.81
CA GLU A 105 0.74 20.98 15.41
C GLU A 105 0.70 22.42 14.85
N GLN A 106 0.01 23.33 15.55
CA GLN A 106 -0.06 24.75 15.16
C GLN A 106 1.31 25.45 15.21
N GLN A 107 2.20 25.09 16.14
CA GLN A 107 3.56 25.60 16.17
C GLN A 107 4.35 25.21 14.92
N GLN A 108 4.26 23.94 14.51
CA GLN A 108 4.97 23.44 13.32
C GLN A 108 4.44 24.06 12.03
N GLU A 109 3.13 24.19 11.88
CA GLU A 109 2.51 24.87 10.73
C GLU A 109 2.98 26.33 10.62
N LEU A 110 2.88 27.09 11.72
CA LEU A 110 3.29 28.48 11.75
C LEU A 110 4.79 28.62 11.44
N ALA A 111 5.64 27.74 12.01
CA ALA A 111 7.07 27.72 11.74
C ALA A 111 7.39 27.51 10.25
N GLN A 112 6.59 26.71 9.54
CA GLN A 112 6.75 26.50 8.11
C GLN A 112 6.24 27.67 7.28
N GLU A 113 5.09 28.26 7.64
CA GLU A 113 4.58 29.45 6.96
C GLU A 113 5.60 30.60 7.02
N TYR A 114 6.26 30.80 8.17
CA TYR A 114 7.33 31.81 8.30
C TYR A 114 8.63 31.48 7.55
N LYS A 115 8.86 30.21 7.16
CA LYS A 115 10.01 29.83 6.30
C LYS A 115 9.76 30.14 4.82
N LYS A 116 8.51 30.33 4.39
CA LYS A 116 8.16 30.64 2.98
C LYS A 116 8.60 32.09 2.65
N LYS A 117 9.49 32.27 1.66
CA LYS A 117 10.19 33.55 1.33
C LYS A 117 9.33 34.68 0.71
N LYS A 118 8.04 34.45 0.42
CA LYS A 118 7.17 35.44 -0.23
C LYS A 118 5.93 35.68 0.63
N THR A 119 5.86 36.83 1.28
CA THR A 119 4.70 37.22 2.09
C THR A 119 4.21 38.59 1.61
N THR A 120 2.97 38.64 1.14
CA THR A 120 2.28 39.91 0.88
C THR A 120 1.99 40.60 2.23
N THR A 121 1.84 41.93 2.23
CA THR A 121 1.57 42.69 3.46
C THR A 121 0.30 42.22 4.19
N LEU A 122 -0.75 41.83 3.45
CA LEU A 122 -1.96 41.21 4.00
C LEU A 122 -1.67 39.86 4.68
N HIS A 123 -0.93 38.96 4.02
CA HIS A 123 -0.55 37.67 4.60
C HIS A 123 0.39 37.83 5.82
N ALA A 124 1.18 38.90 5.88
CA ALA A 124 2.03 39.19 7.04
C ALA A 124 1.21 39.59 8.27
N VAL A 125 0.10 40.31 8.08
CA VAL A 125 -0.85 40.65 9.15
C VAL A 125 -1.56 39.38 9.64
N GLU A 126 -2.07 38.54 8.74
CA GLU A 126 -2.72 37.26 9.10
C GLU A 126 -1.77 36.33 9.89
N LEU A 127 -0.50 36.23 9.48
CA LEU A 127 0.50 35.46 10.21
C LEU A 127 0.74 35.99 11.63
N LEU A 128 0.75 37.32 11.79
CA LEU A 128 0.95 37.96 13.08
C LEU A 128 -0.26 37.75 14.01
N GLU A 129 -1.47 37.74 13.46
CA GLU A 129 -2.69 37.38 14.18
C GLU A 129 -2.68 35.91 14.62
N LYS A 130 -2.35 34.98 13.71
CA LYS A 130 -2.16 33.55 14.04
C LYS A 130 -1.13 33.36 15.15
N ARG A 131 0.00 34.08 15.07
CA ARG A 131 1.07 34.06 16.06
C ARG A 131 0.61 34.52 17.44
N ASN A 132 -0.19 35.60 17.51
CA ASN A 132 -0.75 36.10 18.76
C ASN A 132 -1.82 35.17 19.34
N SER A 133 -2.66 34.59 18.48
CA SER A 133 -3.66 33.60 18.87
C SER A 133 -3.00 32.35 19.47
N LEU A 134 -1.98 31.81 18.79
CA LEU A 134 -1.21 30.67 19.27
C LEU A 134 -0.55 30.96 20.62
N ARG A 135 0.06 32.14 20.79
CA ARG A 135 0.66 32.53 22.08
C ARG A 135 -0.36 32.48 23.23
N ARG A 136 -1.55 33.05 23.04
CA ARG A 136 -2.61 33.05 24.06
C ARG A 136 -3.08 31.63 24.39
N ARG A 137 -3.24 30.77 23.38
CA ARG A 137 -3.63 29.36 23.59
C ARG A 137 -2.57 28.57 24.34
N ILE A 138 -1.29 28.79 24.03
CA ILE A 138 -0.16 28.18 24.75
C ILE A 138 -0.15 28.62 26.22
N GLU A 139 -0.31 29.92 26.49
CA GLU A 139 -0.39 30.45 27.86
C GLU A 139 -1.54 29.82 28.64
N THR A 140 -2.74 29.78 28.05
CA THR A 140 -3.94 29.18 28.66
C THR A 140 -3.74 27.68 28.94
N TRP A 141 -3.16 26.94 27.99
CA TRP A 141 -2.89 25.52 28.17
C TRP A 141 -1.80 25.26 29.23
N ARG A 142 -0.81 26.15 29.35
CA ARG A 142 0.23 26.06 30.39
C ARG A 142 -0.31 26.24 31.79
N GLU A 143 -1.35 27.05 31.98
CA GLU A 143 -2.04 27.19 33.29
C GLU A 143 -2.67 25.85 33.70
N VAL A 144 -3.27 25.15 32.75
CA VAL A 144 -3.86 23.83 32.96
C VAL A 144 -2.77 22.75 33.15
N GLN A 145 -1.65 22.84 32.43
CA GLN A 145 -0.55 21.87 32.49
C GLN A 145 0.05 21.70 33.88
N VAL A 146 0.07 22.76 34.71
CA VAL A 146 0.58 22.69 36.10
C VAL A 146 -0.22 21.69 36.95
N HIS A 147 -1.50 21.49 36.64
CA HIS A 147 -2.40 20.62 37.39
C HIS A 147 -2.27 19.14 36.99
N TYR A 148 -2.02 18.86 35.69
CA TYR A 148 -1.87 17.49 35.18
C TYR A 148 -0.43 16.97 35.23
N MET A 149 0.57 17.86 35.21
CA MET A 149 1.99 17.49 35.14
C MET A 149 2.85 18.25 36.17
N PRO A 150 2.79 17.87 37.47
CA PRO A 150 3.61 18.47 38.50
C PRO A 150 5.11 18.17 38.22
N GLY A 151 5.91 19.22 38.01
CA GLY A 151 7.34 19.13 37.67
C GLY A 151 7.72 19.84 36.36
N VAL A 152 6.75 20.09 35.47
CA VAL A 152 7.01 20.79 34.19
C VAL A 152 7.46 22.24 34.42
N ALA A 153 6.97 22.89 35.47
CA ALA A 153 7.41 24.25 35.83
C ALA A 153 8.91 24.31 36.16
N GLN A 154 9.44 23.30 36.86
CA GLN A 154 10.88 23.19 37.14
C GLN A 154 11.66 22.85 35.89
N ALA A 155 11.17 21.90 35.07
CA ALA A 155 11.80 21.55 33.79
C ALA A 155 11.90 22.76 32.83
N ARG A 156 10.87 23.62 32.79
CA ARG A 156 10.90 24.88 32.02
C ARG A 156 11.89 25.89 32.58
N ALA A 157 11.98 26.03 33.90
CA ALA A 157 12.94 26.94 34.52
C ALA A 157 14.40 26.57 34.24
N SER A 158 14.67 25.28 33.97
CA SER A 158 15.99 24.78 33.57
C SER A 158 16.31 24.92 32.06
N LEU A 159 15.35 25.31 31.21
CA LEU A 159 15.60 25.54 29.79
C LEU A 159 16.23 26.92 29.56
N PRO A 160 17.24 27.05 28.67
CA PRO A 160 17.86 28.33 28.39
C PRO A 160 16.85 29.29 27.76
N THR A 161 16.62 30.42 28.43
CA THR A 161 15.70 31.47 27.98
C THR A 161 16.29 32.18 26.75
N ILE A 162 15.84 31.83 25.55
CA ILE A 162 16.22 32.54 24.32
C ILE A 162 15.17 33.61 24.03
N THR A 163 15.45 34.86 24.40
CA THR A 163 14.64 36.02 23.99
C THR A 163 15.09 36.55 22.62
N PRO A 164 14.17 36.96 21.72
CA PRO A 164 12.70 36.92 21.85
C PRO A 164 12.12 35.53 21.54
N GLU A 165 11.41 34.94 22.51
CA GLU A 165 10.73 33.65 22.36
C GLU A 165 9.61 33.76 21.31
N LYS A 166 9.84 33.15 20.15
CA LYS A 166 8.81 33.02 19.13
C LYS A 166 7.85 31.89 19.54
N PRO A 167 6.52 32.07 19.47
CA PRO A 167 5.58 31.04 19.89
C PRO A 167 5.75 29.75 19.08
N GLU A 168 6.19 29.82 17.83
CA GLU A 168 6.51 28.66 16.99
C GLU A 168 7.76 27.86 17.41
N THR A 169 8.61 28.41 18.29
CA THR A 169 9.80 27.73 18.83
C THR A 169 9.72 27.53 20.34
N MET A 170 8.59 27.88 20.94
CA MET A 170 8.42 27.86 22.39
C MET A 170 8.22 26.41 22.85
N PRO A 171 9.06 25.87 23.75
CA PRO A 171 8.93 24.48 24.18
C PRO A 171 7.62 24.28 24.97
N LEU A 172 6.72 23.44 24.45
CA LEU A 172 5.46 23.09 25.11
C LEU A 172 5.66 22.12 26.29
N CYS A 173 6.82 21.46 26.36
CA CYS A 173 7.11 20.44 27.38
C CYS A 173 6.01 19.36 27.43
N LEU A 174 5.51 19.00 26.25
CA LEU A 174 4.67 17.83 26.05
C LEU A 174 5.49 16.57 26.30
N PRO A 175 4.84 15.43 26.57
CA PRO A 175 5.52 14.14 26.70
C PRO A 175 6.55 13.95 25.57
N SER A 176 6.20 14.22 24.31
CA SER A 176 7.06 14.14 23.10
C SER A 176 8.45 14.80 23.19
N ILE A 177 8.61 15.84 24.01
CA ILE A 177 9.84 16.68 24.10
C ILE A 177 10.57 16.49 25.44
N MET A 178 9.99 15.73 26.38
CA MET A 178 10.55 15.56 27.72
C MET A 178 11.62 14.46 27.78
N PRO A 179 12.73 14.64 28.53
CA PRO A 179 13.70 13.58 28.81
C PRO A 179 13.02 12.27 29.22
N SER A 180 13.53 11.16 28.68
CA SER A 180 13.02 9.78 28.73
C SER A 180 12.70 9.23 30.13
N LEU A 181 13.08 9.93 31.21
CA LEU A 181 12.92 9.51 32.59
C LEU A 181 11.52 9.69 33.20
N LEU A 182 10.62 10.51 32.62
CA LEU A 182 9.23 10.65 33.14
C LEU A 182 8.17 9.80 32.42
N TRP A 183 8.58 8.92 31.50
CA TRP A 183 7.68 8.22 30.57
C TRP A 183 7.20 6.85 31.06
N ALA A 184 7.59 6.45 32.27
CA ALA A 184 7.42 5.08 32.78
C ALA A 184 5.96 4.65 33.04
N THR A 185 4.97 5.54 32.92
CA THR A 185 3.56 5.20 33.21
C THR A 185 2.58 5.90 32.26
N GLY A 186 2.29 5.29 31.10
CA GLY A 186 0.98 5.45 30.43
C GLY A 186 0.90 6.22 29.10
N CYS A 187 1.99 6.76 28.54
CA CYS A 187 1.92 7.56 27.30
C CYS A 187 2.05 6.77 25.99
N LEU A 188 2.59 5.54 26.02
CA LEU A 188 2.79 4.71 24.82
C LEU A 188 1.51 4.51 23.98
N PRO A 189 0.34 4.21 24.57
CA PRO A 189 -0.90 4.06 23.80
C PRO A 189 -1.32 5.34 23.07
N GLY A 190 -1.04 6.52 23.64
CA GLY A 190 -1.39 7.80 23.03
C GLY A 190 -0.55 8.14 21.81
N ILE A 191 0.75 7.81 21.83
CA ILE A 191 1.66 8.04 20.70
C ILE A 191 1.38 7.05 19.59
N LEU A 192 1.06 5.80 19.93
CA LEU A 192 0.65 4.79 18.98
C LEU A 192 -0.64 5.20 18.26
N ALA A 193 -1.65 5.67 19.01
CA ALA A 193 -2.87 6.23 18.43
C ALA A 193 -2.55 7.45 17.53
N GLN A 194 -1.66 8.35 17.95
CA GLN A 194 -1.25 9.50 17.14
C GLN A 194 -0.59 9.10 15.82
N ALA A 195 0.29 8.09 15.83
CA ALA A 195 0.91 7.56 14.63
C ALA A 195 -0.14 6.93 13.70
N ASP A 196 -1.08 6.18 14.25
CA ASP A 196 -2.17 5.57 13.48
C ASP A 196 -3.11 6.59 12.86
N ASP A 197 -3.51 7.60 13.63
CA ASP A 197 -4.35 8.69 13.16
C ASP A 197 -3.62 9.51 12.08
N ALA A 198 -2.33 9.82 12.29
CA ALA A 198 -1.53 10.53 11.29
C ALA A 198 -1.40 9.73 9.99
N LEU A 199 -1.23 8.41 10.07
CA LEU A 199 -1.14 7.54 8.91
C LEU A 199 -2.49 7.38 8.21
N ALA A 200 -3.58 7.26 8.96
CA ALA A 200 -4.95 7.22 8.43
C ALA A 200 -5.28 8.51 7.67
N GLU A 201 -4.93 9.65 8.26
CA GLU A 201 -5.14 10.97 7.66
C GLU A 201 -4.24 11.19 6.43
N LEU A 202 -2.97 10.76 6.49
CA LEU A 202 -2.07 10.77 5.33
C LEU A 202 -2.69 10.04 4.14
N ARG A 203 -3.25 8.84 4.37
CA ARG A 203 -3.94 8.08 3.33
C ARG A 203 -5.17 8.81 2.83
N ARG A 204 -5.96 9.43 3.72
CA ARG A 204 -7.15 10.22 3.33
C ARG A 204 -6.77 11.36 2.39
N GLN A 205 -5.76 12.15 2.76
CA GLN A 205 -5.25 13.24 1.94
C GLN A 205 -4.76 12.77 0.57
N LEU A 206 -4.01 11.65 0.52
CA LEU A 206 -3.54 11.05 -0.73
C LEU A 206 -4.68 10.55 -1.61
N ARG A 207 -5.74 9.96 -1.02
CA ARG A 207 -6.95 9.55 -1.76
C ARG A 207 -7.65 10.77 -2.39
N ILE A 208 -7.85 11.83 -1.61
CA ILE A 208 -8.52 13.04 -2.12
C ILE A 208 -7.66 13.68 -3.22
N ALA A 209 -6.35 13.82 -3.02
CA ALA A 209 -5.45 14.35 -4.03
C ALA A 209 -5.51 13.54 -5.35
N ALA A 210 -5.55 12.20 -5.26
CA ALA A 210 -5.70 11.33 -6.44
C ALA A 210 -7.01 11.60 -7.18
N THR A 211 -8.14 11.69 -6.49
CA THR A 211 -9.44 12.00 -7.13
C THR A 211 -9.44 13.36 -7.84
N ILE A 212 -8.76 14.37 -7.28
CA ILE A 212 -8.62 15.69 -7.89
C ILE A 212 -7.73 15.62 -9.14
N CYS A 213 -6.66 14.82 -9.11
CA CYS A 213 -5.81 14.57 -10.27
C CYS A 213 -6.59 13.91 -11.41
N ASP A 214 -7.42 12.90 -11.11
CA ASP A 214 -8.24 12.23 -12.13
C ASP A 214 -9.33 13.15 -12.69
N TYR A 215 -9.97 13.95 -11.83
CA TYR A 215 -10.85 15.02 -12.27
C TYR A 215 -10.14 16.01 -13.19
N LYS A 216 -8.91 16.43 -12.85
CA LYS A 216 -8.10 17.31 -13.70
C LYS A 216 -7.84 16.70 -15.08
N LYS A 217 -7.55 15.39 -15.16
CA LYS A 217 -7.37 14.68 -16.44
C LYS A 217 -8.66 14.67 -17.27
N SER A 218 -9.83 14.61 -16.63
CA SER A 218 -11.14 14.64 -17.30
C SER A 218 -11.53 16.02 -17.84
N ILE A 219 -11.07 17.11 -17.20
CA ILE A 219 -11.33 18.47 -17.67
C ILE A 219 -10.36 18.77 -18.82
N GLY A 220 -10.91 18.97 -20.02
CA GLY A 220 -10.15 19.44 -21.17
C GLY A 220 -9.38 20.75 -20.93
N PRO A 221 -8.59 21.25 -21.91
CA PRO A 221 -7.58 22.29 -21.72
C PRO A 221 -8.18 23.68 -21.40
N SER A 222 -8.64 23.88 -20.17
CA SER A 222 -9.13 25.17 -19.66
C SER A 222 -8.14 25.75 -18.65
N GLN A 223 -7.55 26.90 -18.99
CA GLN A 223 -6.54 27.56 -18.16
C GLN A 223 -7.07 27.98 -16.78
N LYS A 224 -8.32 28.50 -16.70
CA LYS A 224 -8.92 28.97 -15.44
C LYS A 224 -9.29 27.84 -14.48
N LEU A 225 -9.87 26.75 -15.02
CA LEU A 225 -10.17 25.55 -14.24
C LEU A 225 -8.87 24.86 -13.81
N GLY A 226 -7.89 24.77 -14.72
CA GLY A 226 -6.56 24.23 -14.42
C GLY A 226 -5.86 24.96 -13.27
N LEU A 227 -5.87 26.30 -13.24
CA LEU A 227 -5.25 27.07 -12.15
C LEU A 227 -5.92 26.83 -10.80
N ARG A 228 -7.27 26.81 -10.76
CA ARG A 228 -8.02 26.52 -9.52
C ARG A 228 -7.75 25.12 -8.99
N THR A 229 -7.73 24.12 -9.88
CA THR A 229 -7.41 22.74 -9.52
C THR A 229 -5.96 22.60 -9.05
N CYS A 230 -5.01 23.31 -9.66
CA CYS A 230 -3.62 23.35 -9.18
C CYS A 230 -3.50 23.98 -7.78
N THR A 231 -4.22 25.08 -7.50
CA THR A 231 -4.24 25.68 -6.15
C THR A 231 -4.81 24.71 -5.12
N LEU A 232 -5.88 23.99 -5.47
CA LEU A 232 -6.46 22.97 -4.60
C LEU A 232 -5.48 21.81 -4.36
N LEU A 233 -4.84 21.29 -5.41
CA LEU A 233 -3.82 20.24 -5.30
C LEU A 233 -2.64 20.67 -4.42
N ASN A 234 -2.16 21.92 -4.54
CA ASN A 234 -1.11 22.44 -3.67
C ASN A 234 -1.53 22.49 -2.19
N ARG A 235 -2.80 22.83 -1.91
CA ARG A 235 -3.33 22.81 -0.55
C ARG A 235 -3.35 21.38 0.02
N PHE A 236 -3.82 20.41 -0.76
CA PHE A 236 -3.79 18.99 -0.38
C PHE A 236 -2.37 18.46 -0.23
N HIS A 237 -1.44 18.92 -1.06
CA HIS A 237 -0.02 18.59 -0.93
C HIS A 237 0.56 19.10 0.40
N ASP A 238 0.29 20.36 0.76
CA ASP A 238 0.72 20.93 2.04
C ASP A 238 0.13 20.15 3.23
N LYS A 239 -1.16 19.78 3.17
CA LYS A 239 -1.81 18.89 4.17
C LYS A 239 -1.18 17.50 4.23
N THR A 240 -0.87 16.91 3.08
CA THR A 240 -0.22 15.59 2.98
C THR A 240 1.15 15.63 3.67
N LEU A 241 1.98 16.63 3.38
CA LEU A 241 3.29 16.81 4.01
C LEU A 241 3.18 17.07 5.52
N HIS A 242 2.10 17.71 5.96
CA HIS A 242 1.82 17.91 7.37
C HIS A 242 1.53 16.60 8.08
N CYS A 243 0.62 15.78 7.55
CA CYS A 243 0.31 14.46 8.10
C CYS A 243 1.54 13.54 8.11
N ALA A 244 2.33 13.59 7.04
CA ALA A 244 3.59 12.84 6.95
C ALA A 244 4.58 13.23 8.06
N ARG A 245 4.73 14.53 8.35
CA ARG A 245 5.59 15.00 9.46
C ARG A 245 5.06 14.57 10.82
N ARG A 246 3.73 14.65 11.03
CA ARG A 246 3.08 14.20 12.26
C ARG A 246 3.33 12.70 12.50
N TYR A 247 3.21 11.89 11.45
CA TYR A 247 3.53 10.47 11.49
C TYR A 247 5.01 10.25 11.83
N SER A 248 5.94 10.91 11.12
CA SER A 248 7.39 10.75 11.37
C SER A 248 7.78 11.14 12.80
N ALA A 249 7.21 12.21 13.35
CA ALA A 249 7.47 12.63 14.73
C ALA A 249 6.97 11.58 15.74
N ALA A 250 5.76 11.08 15.56
CA ALA A 250 5.21 10.02 16.41
C ALA A 250 6.01 8.71 16.30
N PHE A 251 6.46 8.36 15.10
CA PHE A 251 7.31 7.19 14.85
C PHE A 251 8.67 7.29 15.54
N GLU A 252 9.36 8.43 15.46
CA GLU A 252 10.64 8.63 16.15
C GLU A 252 10.46 8.62 17.68
N ALA A 253 9.35 9.16 18.19
CA ALA A 253 9.01 9.07 19.61
C ALA A 253 8.78 7.61 20.05
N LEU A 254 8.00 6.82 19.29
CA LEU A 254 7.80 5.40 19.55
C LEU A 254 9.12 4.63 19.54
N LYS A 255 9.96 4.87 18.52
CA LYS A 255 11.28 4.25 18.38
C LYS A 255 12.21 4.57 19.55
N ALA A 256 12.14 5.77 20.11
CA ALA A 256 12.95 6.16 21.25
C ALA A 256 12.50 5.50 22.57
N LEU A 257 11.19 5.24 22.71
CA LEU A 257 10.60 4.70 23.93
C LEU A 257 10.57 3.18 23.97
N ASP A 258 10.23 2.55 22.85
CA ASP A 258 10.08 1.10 22.73
C ASP A 258 10.59 0.62 21.37
N PRO A 259 11.92 0.52 21.18
CA PRO A 259 12.52 0.16 19.90
C PRO A 259 12.08 -1.20 19.33
N ASN A 260 11.64 -2.13 20.19
CA ASN A 260 11.29 -3.50 19.83
C ASN A 260 9.81 -3.83 20.07
N GLY A 261 8.96 -2.82 20.18
CA GLY A 261 7.54 -3.01 20.43
C GLY A 261 6.81 -3.69 19.28
N ASP A 262 5.65 -4.28 19.58
CA ASP A 262 4.79 -4.96 18.60
C ASP A 262 4.38 -4.04 17.43
N TRP A 263 4.37 -2.72 17.67
CA TRP A 263 4.08 -1.70 16.67
C TRP A 263 5.06 -1.70 15.47
N THR A 264 6.29 -2.19 15.66
CA THR A 264 7.33 -2.28 14.61
C THR A 264 6.98 -3.26 13.49
N ALA A 265 6.08 -4.22 13.73
CA ALA A 265 5.59 -5.12 12.70
C ALA A 265 4.73 -4.42 11.64
N ARG A 266 4.11 -3.29 12.02
CA ARG A 266 3.08 -2.60 11.23
C ARG A 266 3.51 -1.21 10.78
N LEU A 267 4.05 -0.40 11.69
CA LEU A 267 4.51 0.96 11.41
C LEU A 267 5.97 0.93 10.97
N ARG A 268 6.30 1.73 9.95
CA ARG A 268 7.65 1.81 9.37
C ARG A 268 8.12 3.25 9.28
N HIS A 269 9.43 3.44 9.16
CA HIS A 269 9.97 4.75 8.84
C HIS A 269 9.39 5.23 7.50
N LEU A 270 8.86 6.45 7.48
CA LEU A 270 8.29 7.07 6.28
C LEU A 270 9.37 7.84 5.52
N ASP A 271 9.71 7.38 4.32
CA ASP A 271 10.54 8.15 3.41
C ASP A 271 9.67 9.17 2.65
N HIS A 272 9.84 10.45 2.99
CA HIS A 272 9.07 11.54 2.39
C HIS A 272 9.26 11.67 0.88
N ALA A 273 10.37 11.17 0.32
CA ALA A 273 10.62 11.23 -1.12
C ALA A 273 9.94 10.07 -1.88
N CYS A 274 9.81 8.90 -1.27
CA CYS A 274 9.39 7.69 -1.97
C CYS A 274 7.99 7.20 -1.58
N ASP A 275 7.61 7.33 -0.30
CA ASP A 275 6.41 6.70 0.26
C ASP A 275 5.16 7.58 0.16
N ILE A 276 5.31 8.90 -0.03
CA ILE A 276 4.18 9.84 -0.13
C ILE A 276 3.61 9.77 -1.56
N ARG A 277 2.94 8.66 -1.86
CA ARG A 277 2.31 8.43 -3.17
C ARG A 277 0.87 8.00 -3.07
N GLY A 278 0.12 8.44 -4.09
CA GLY A 278 -1.25 8.02 -4.29
C GLY A 278 -1.36 6.51 -4.49
N PRO A 279 -2.58 5.98 -4.38
CA PRO A 279 -2.83 4.55 -4.55
C PRO A 279 -2.85 4.13 -6.03
N HIS A 280 -2.84 5.07 -6.98
CA HIS A 280 -2.80 4.79 -8.43
C HIS A 280 -1.37 4.60 -8.96
N ARG A 281 -1.27 4.07 -10.17
CA ARG A 281 -0.01 3.88 -10.89
C ARG A 281 0.45 5.21 -11.51
N ASP A 282 1.72 5.55 -11.31
CA ASP A 282 2.37 6.65 -12.03
C ASP A 282 2.95 6.16 -13.37
N GLU A 283 3.17 7.06 -14.33
CA GLU A 283 3.68 6.69 -15.67
C GLU A 283 5.07 6.03 -15.61
N ASP A 284 5.87 6.39 -14.61
CA ASP A 284 7.22 5.87 -14.36
C ASP A 284 7.24 4.52 -13.60
N ASP A 285 6.09 4.02 -13.16
CA ASP A 285 6.00 2.77 -12.41
C ASP A 285 6.18 1.54 -13.31
N GLU A 286 6.63 0.44 -12.70
CA GLU A 286 6.72 -0.88 -13.34
C GLU A 286 5.38 -1.31 -13.98
N SER A 287 5.46 -2.31 -14.88
CA SER A 287 4.27 -2.92 -15.48
C SER A 287 3.27 -3.37 -14.40
N GLU A 288 1.97 -3.24 -14.67
CA GLU A 288 0.90 -3.60 -13.72
C GLU A 288 1.07 -4.98 -13.09
N GLY A 289 1.59 -5.97 -13.84
CA GLY A 289 1.82 -7.31 -13.31
C GLY A 289 2.87 -7.39 -12.19
N ARG A 290 3.79 -6.42 -12.07
CA ARG A 290 4.85 -6.39 -11.05
C ARG A 290 4.69 -5.26 -10.03
N ARG A 291 3.71 -4.38 -10.25
CA ARG A 291 3.47 -3.21 -9.41
C ARG A 291 3.28 -3.64 -7.96
N GLU A 292 4.01 -3.02 -7.06
CA GLU A 292 3.87 -3.22 -5.62
C GLU A 292 3.16 -2.03 -5.00
N MET A 293 2.31 -2.33 -4.02
CA MET A 293 1.62 -1.28 -3.28
C MET A 293 2.52 -0.80 -2.14
N PHE A 294 2.62 0.51 -1.96
CA PHE A 294 3.44 1.09 -0.89
C PHE A 294 2.96 0.64 0.49
N TRP A 295 3.90 0.48 1.41
CA TRP A 295 3.62 -0.05 2.76
C TRP A 295 2.59 0.82 3.50
N ILE A 296 2.55 2.12 3.21
CA ILE A 296 1.55 3.03 3.77
C ILE A 296 0.14 2.57 3.48
N TRP A 297 -0.14 1.81 2.41
CA TRP A 297 -1.47 1.28 2.12
C TRP A 297 -1.68 -0.14 2.68
N LEU A 298 -0.62 -0.83 3.09
CA LEU A 298 -0.66 -2.21 3.60
C LEU A 298 -0.66 -2.31 5.13
N ALA A 299 -0.27 -1.24 5.83
CA ALA A 299 -0.28 -1.23 7.28
C ALA A 299 -1.72 -1.25 7.81
N GLY A 300 -2.14 -2.38 8.38
CA GLY A 300 -3.46 -2.55 9.02
C GLY A 300 -3.67 -1.58 10.21
N ARG A 301 -4.83 -1.67 10.87
CA ARG A 301 -5.03 -1.07 12.21
C ARG A 301 -4.68 -2.10 13.30
N ALA A 302 -4.44 -1.62 14.51
CA ALA A 302 -4.35 -2.51 15.67
C ALA A 302 -5.72 -3.15 15.96
N ASP A 303 -5.73 -4.42 16.36
CA ASP A 303 -6.96 -5.15 16.70
C ASP A 303 -7.70 -4.44 17.85
N GLY A 304 -9.02 -4.23 17.68
CA GLY A 304 -9.92 -3.81 18.75
C GLY A 304 -10.09 -2.30 18.96
N GLN A 305 -9.54 -1.44 18.10
CA GLN A 305 -9.76 0.01 18.22
C GLN A 305 -10.97 0.44 17.36
N PRO A 306 -12.11 0.82 17.99
CA PRO A 306 -13.27 1.32 17.25
C PRO A 306 -12.88 2.62 16.56
N SER A 307 -13.28 2.74 15.30
CA SER A 307 -13.03 3.93 14.52
C SER A 307 -13.80 5.12 15.10
N SER A 308 -13.12 6.22 15.46
CA SER A 308 -13.82 7.52 15.51
C SER A 308 -14.24 7.97 14.11
N ASP A 309 -13.55 7.46 13.08
CA ASP A 309 -13.91 7.64 11.67
C ASP A 309 -14.54 6.35 11.15
N THR A 310 -15.84 6.19 11.35
CA THR A 310 -16.66 5.45 10.39
C THR A 310 -16.46 6.12 9.04
N ILE A 311 -15.41 5.72 8.30
CA ILE A 311 -15.34 5.95 6.87
C ILE A 311 -16.60 5.27 6.36
N THR A 312 -17.62 6.05 6.04
CA THR A 312 -18.88 5.48 5.59
C THR A 312 -18.60 4.70 4.31
N ALA A 313 -19.36 3.64 4.04
CA ALA A 313 -19.20 2.86 2.82
C ALA A 313 -19.29 3.72 1.53
N ASP A 314 -19.85 4.93 1.64
CA ASP A 314 -19.91 5.97 0.61
C ASP A 314 -18.63 6.83 0.49
N GLU A 315 -17.84 6.97 1.57
CA GLU A 315 -16.55 7.71 1.60
C GLU A 315 -15.36 6.88 1.12
N ILE A 316 -15.48 5.54 1.12
CA ILE A 316 -14.49 4.68 0.49
C ILE A 316 -14.63 4.87 -1.02
N SER A 317 -13.86 5.84 -1.53
CA SER A 317 -13.97 6.32 -2.89
C SER A 317 -14.01 5.18 -3.89
N THR A 318 -14.79 5.33 -4.97
CA THR A 318 -14.82 4.38 -6.08
C THR A 318 -13.44 4.10 -6.68
N SER A 319 -12.46 4.99 -6.46
CA SER A 319 -11.04 4.78 -6.78
C SER A 319 -10.39 3.68 -5.91
N MET A 320 -10.76 3.54 -4.63
CA MET A 320 -10.22 2.48 -3.76
C MET A 320 -10.73 1.10 -4.16
N ARG A 321 -12.00 1.03 -4.59
CA ARG A 321 -12.54 -0.17 -5.23
C ARG A 321 -11.68 -0.58 -6.42
N VAL A 322 -11.37 0.35 -7.33
CA VAL A 322 -10.58 0.04 -8.52
C VAL A 322 -9.19 -0.49 -8.16
N GLU A 323 -8.50 0.15 -7.21
CA GLU A 323 -7.18 -0.33 -6.77
C GLU A 323 -7.24 -1.66 -6.02
N TRP A 324 -8.29 -1.89 -5.23
CA TRP A 324 -8.54 -3.17 -4.57
C TRP A 324 -8.78 -4.28 -5.57
N VAL A 325 -9.65 -4.06 -6.56
CA VAL A 325 -9.94 -5.03 -7.62
C VAL A 325 -8.71 -5.28 -8.49
N LYS A 326 -7.92 -4.23 -8.84
CA LYS A 326 -6.63 -4.38 -9.52
C LYS A 326 -5.62 -5.18 -8.68
N SER A 327 -5.60 -5.01 -7.36
CA SER A 327 -4.78 -5.80 -6.44
C SER A 327 -5.18 -7.28 -6.45
N LYS A 328 -6.48 -7.56 -6.33
CA LYS A 328 -7.04 -8.92 -6.43
C LYS A 328 -6.64 -9.60 -7.74
N ALA A 329 -6.88 -8.91 -8.86
CA ALA A 329 -6.57 -9.42 -10.19
C ALA A 329 -5.07 -9.67 -10.41
N ARG A 330 -4.16 -8.91 -9.75
CA ARG A 330 -2.71 -9.19 -9.78
C ARG A 330 -2.39 -10.50 -9.07
N ALA A 331 -2.90 -10.72 -7.87
CA ALA A 331 -2.69 -11.95 -7.11
C ALA A 331 -3.25 -13.18 -7.85
N GLU A 332 -4.46 -13.07 -8.39
CA GLU A 332 -5.12 -14.12 -9.17
C GLU A 332 -4.39 -14.42 -10.48
N ARG A 333 -3.92 -13.42 -11.21
CA ARG A 333 -3.16 -13.65 -12.45
C ARG A 333 -1.86 -14.40 -12.21
N TRP A 334 -1.12 -14.08 -11.15
CA TRP A 334 0.08 -14.85 -10.81
C TRP A 334 -0.26 -16.26 -10.35
N ARG A 335 -1.39 -16.46 -9.67
CA ARG A 335 -1.90 -17.80 -9.35
C ARG A 335 -2.18 -18.58 -10.63
N GLU A 336 -2.90 -17.98 -11.57
CA GLU A 336 -3.21 -18.58 -12.87
C GLU A 336 -1.93 -18.93 -13.63
N GLU A 337 -0.93 -18.03 -13.66
CA GLU A 337 0.37 -18.29 -14.29
C GLU A 337 1.06 -19.53 -13.70
N THR A 338 1.01 -19.74 -12.37
CA THR A 338 1.58 -20.97 -11.78
C THR A 338 0.89 -22.24 -12.26
N ILE A 339 -0.43 -22.19 -12.45
CA ILE A 339 -1.24 -23.31 -12.94
C ILE A 339 -0.96 -23.53 -14.44
N LEU A 340 -0.92 -22.46 -15.24
CA LEU A 340 -0.64 -22.51 -16.66
C LEU A 340 0.75 -23.08 -16.94
N LEU A 341 1.79 -22.67 -16.20
CA LEU A 341 3.14 -23.19 -16.36
C LEU A 341 3.23 -24.68 -15.99
N ALA A 342 2.52 -25.12 -14.96
CA ALA A 342 2.42 -26.55 -14.64
C ALA A 342 1.73 -27.33 -15.77
N GLU A 343 0.65 -26.77 -16.33
CA GLU A 343 -0.04 -27.35 -17.49
C GLU A 343 0.82 -27.34 -18.75
N GLU A 344 1.62 -26.32 -19.00
CA GLU A 344 2.57 -26.27 -20.11
C GLU A 344 3.63 -27.36 -19.98
N MET A 345 4.20 -27.54 -18.77
CA MET A 345 5.13 -28.64 -18.48
C MET A 345 4.47 -30.00 -18.77
N ARG A 346 3.24 -30.22 -18.30
CA ARG A 346 2.47 -31.45 -18.57
C ARG A 346 2.25 -31.65 -20.07
N ARG A 347 1.83 -30.62 -20.80
CA ARG A 347 1.60 -30.65 -22.26
C ARG A 347 2.87 -30.94 -23.03
N VAL A 348 4.01 -30.41 -22.62
CA VAL A 348 5.31 -30.69 -23.27
C VAL A 348 5.66 -32.17 -23.14
N ILE A 349 5.52 -32.77 -21.95
CA ILE A 349 5.78 -34.20 -21.74
C ILE A 349 4.79 -35.05 -22.56
N ALA A 350 3.50 -34.74 -22.49
CA ALA A 350 2.47 -35.44 -23.25
C ALA A 350 2.70 -35.34 -24.77
N TYR A 351 3.14 -34.19 -25.27
CA TYR A 351 3.49 -34.01 -26.67
C TYR A 351 4.66 -34.89 -27.09
N PHE A 352 5.74 -34.95 -26.30
CA PHE A 352 6.88 -35.79 -26.63
C PHE A 352 6.54 -37.28 -26.60
N ASP A 353 5.74 -37.72 -25.62
CA ASP A 353 5.23 -39.10 -25.57
C ASP A 353 4.38 -39.43 -26.80
N TRP A 354 3.39 -38.60 -27.11
CA TRP A 354 2.57 -38.74 -28.31
C TRP A 354 3.43 -38.75 -29.58
N LYS A 355 4.41 -37.83 -29.68
CA LYS A 355 5.27 -37.71 -30.85
C LYS A 355 6.17 -38.94 -31.00
N ALA A 356 6.61 -39.54 -29.90
CA ALA A 356 7.37 -40.78 -29.92
C ALA A 356 6.53 -41.95 -30.47
N LYS A 357 5.29 -42.11 -29.95
CA LYS A 357 4.32 -43.10 -30.45
C LYS A 357 3.99 -42.88 -31.93
N TRP A 358 3.83 -41.61 -32.33
CA TRP A 358 3.63 -41.24 -33.72
C TRP A 358 4.83 -41.66 -34.58
N TRP A 359 6.07 -41.40 -34.17
CA TRP A 359 7.26 -41.85 -34.91
C TRP A 359 7.29 -43.37 -35.08
N ILE A 360 7.00 -44.14 -34.03
CA ILE A 360 6.95 -45.61 -34.11
C ILE A 360 5.92 -46.08 -35.15
N SER A 361 4.77 -45.42 -35.26
CA SER A 361 3.75 -45.73 -36.28
C SER A 361 4.23 -45.48 -37.71
N GLN A 362 5.27 -44.65 -37.92
CA GLN A 362 5.79 -44.34 -39.25
C GLN A 362 6.70 -45.44 -39.82
N LYS A 363 7.09 -46.44 -39.02
CA LYS A 363 8.00 -47.51 -39.44
C LYS A 363 7.59 -48.24 -40.73
N SER A 364 6.28 -48.32 -40.98
CA SER A 364 5.69 -49.02 -42.13
C SER A 364 5.08 -48.09 -43.19
N ARG A 365 5.42 -46.79 -43.17
CA ARG A 365 4.79 -45.79 -44.06
C ARG A 365 5.08 -46.00 -45.55
N ARG A 366 6.18 -46.67 -45.90
CA ARG A 366 6.56 -46.99 -47.28
C ARG A 366 6.76 -48.50 -47.43
N PRO A 367 5.67 -49.27 -47.62
CA PRO A 367 5.77 -50.74 -47.71
C PRO A 367 6.32 -51.23 -49.05
N ASN A 368 6.26 -50.42 -50.12
CA ASN A 368 6.63 -50.82 -51.48
C ASN A 368 8.08 -50.46 -51.86
N THR A 369 8.98 -50.36 -50.88
CA THR A 369 10.40 -50.02 -51.10
C THR A 369 11.30 -51.23 -50.89
N THR A 370 12.57 -51.11 -51.28
CA THR A 370 13.56 -52.17 -51.09
C THR A 370 13.76 -52.47 -49.59
N PRO A 371 14.13 -53.72 -49.21
CA PRO A 371 14.24 -54.12 -47.81
C PRO A 371 15.20 -53.26 -46.99
N ASP A 372 16.34 -52.88 -47.56
CA ASP A 372 17.34 -51.97 -46.97
C ASP A 372 16.77 -50.58 -46.65
N VAL A 373 15.91 -50.05 -47.53
CA VAL A 373 15.21 -48.78 -47.30
C VAL A 373 14.15 -48.93 -46.21
N CYS A 374 13.44 -50.05 -46.16
CA CYS A 374 12.48 -50.35 -45.10
C CYS A 374 13.17 -50.41 -43.73
N ASP A 375 14.32 -51.08 -43.64
CA ASP A 375 15.15 -51.14 -42.44
C ASP A 375 15.65 -49.75 -42.03
N GLY A 376 16.06 -48.93 -43.01
CA GLY A 376 16.46 -47.54 -42.77
C GLY A 376 15.33 -46.68 -42.18
N ILE A 377 14.10 -46.83 -42.69
CA ILE A 377 12.91 -46.12 -42.18
C ILE A 377 12.56 -46.58 -40.76
N ALA A 378 12.61 -47.89 -40.49
CA ALA A 378 12.37 -48.45 -39.17
C ALA A 378 13.44 -47.97 -38.16
N ALA A 379 14.71 -47.98 -38.54
CA ALA A 379 15.80 -47.49 -37.69
C ALA A 379 15.68 -45.99 -37.42
N TYR A 380 15.38 -45.18 -38.43
CA TYR A 380 15.22 -43.74 -38.28
C TYR A 380 14.02 -43.37 -37.39
N SER A 381 12.86 -44.00 -37.62
CA SER A 381 11.67 -43.80 -36.79
C SER A 381 11.91 -44.19 -35.33
N ALA A 382 12.55 -45.34 -35.08
CA ALA A 382 12.95 -45.76 -33.73
C ALA A 382 13.93 -44.77 -33.08
N LYS A 383 14.90 -44.26 -33.83
CA LYS A 383 15.85 -43.23 -33.36
C LYS A 383 15.11 -41.94 -32.94
N GLN A 384 14.17 -41.47 -33.76
CA GLN A 384 13.38 -40.26 -33.46
C GLN A 384 12.47 -40.47 -32.25
N ALA A 385 11.80 -41.61 -32.15
CA ALA A 385 11.00 -41.97 -30.98
C ALA A 385 11.83 -41.97 -29.69
N ARG A 386 13.01 -42.62 -29.72
CA ARG A 386 13.94 -42.61 -28.58
C ARG A 386 14.38 -41.20 -28.19
N LEU A 387 14.61 -40.31 -29.17
CA LEU A 387 14.98 -38.92 -28.90
C LEU A 387 13.84 -38.16 -28.19
N CYS A 388 12.59 -38.33 -28.63
CA CYS A 388 11.41 -37.75 -27.98
C CYS A 388 11.28 -38.24 -26.52
N HIS A 389 11.38 -39.55 -26.27
CA HIS A 389 11.37 -40.10 -24.90
C HIS A 389 12.49 -39.53 -24.03
N ARG A 390 13.70 -39.37 -24.58
CA ARG A 390 14.83 -38.76 -23.86
C ARG A 390 14.55 -37.30 -23.48
N PHE A 391 13.91 -36.52 -24.36
CA PHE A 391 13.51 -35.15 -24.02
C PHE A 391 12.45 -35.13 -22.92
N ALA A 392 11.40 -35.94 -23.04
CA ALA A 392 10.36 -36.06 -22.01
C ALA A 392 10.97 -36.42 -20.64
N THR A 393 11.80 -37.47 -20.59
CA THR A 393 12.46 -37.92 -19.35
C THR A 393 13.38 -36.84 -18.77
N SER A 394 14.19 -36.20 -19.62
CA SER A 394 15.09 -35.14 -19.17
C SER A 394 14.35 -33.93 -18.61
N PHE A 395 13.22 -33.54 -19.22
CA PHE A 395 12.42 -32.42 -18.74
C PHE A 395 11.64 -32.80 -17.48
N ALA A 396 11.03 -33.98 -17.44
CA ALA A 396 10.35 -34.48 -16.26
C ALA A 396 11.28 -34.50 -15.04
N ARG A 397 12.51 -35.03 -15.17
CA ARG A 397 13.52 -35.01 -14.09
C ARG A 397 13.87 -33.59 -13.64
N GLN A 398 13.99 -32.64 -14.57
CA GLN A 398 14.31 -31.24 -14.24
C GLN A 398 13.14 -30.51 -13.55
N TRP A 399 11.89 -30.88 -13.87
CA TRP A 399 10.70 -30.15 -13.44
C TRP A 399 10.06 -30.73 -12.18
N TYR A 400 10.22 -32.03 -11.96
CA TYR A 400 9.49 -32.77 -10.92
C TYR A 400 9.69 -32.18 -9.52
N SER A 401 10.94 -31.96 -9.12
CA SER A 401 11.25 -31.38 -7.80
C SER A 401 10.57 -30.02 -7.60
N THR A 402 10.62 -29.17 -8.62
CA THR A 402 10.04 -27.82 -8.55
C THR A 402 8.52 -27.88 -8.45
N LEU A 403 7.84 -28.80 -9.15
CA LEU A 403 6.39 -28.96 -9.02
C LEU A 403 6.00 -29.44 -7.63
N ILE A 404 6.67 -30.49 -7.11
CA ILE A 404 6.35 -31.07 -5.81
C ILE A 404 6.62 -30.09 -4.66
N ILE A 405 7.76 -29.38 -4.68
CA ILE A 405 8.09 -28.37 -3.64
C ILE A 405 7.02 -27.27 -3.57
N ASN A 406 6.39 -26.94 -4.70
CA ASN A 406 5.37 -25.90 -4.79
C ASN A 406 3.93 -26.46 -4.69
N ASN A 407 3.74 -27.71 -4.28
CA ASN A 407 2.45 -28.39 -4.16
C ASN A 407 1.62 -28.42 -5.46
N LEU A 408 2.30 -28.50 -6.61
CA LEU A 408 1.67 -28.62 -7.93
C LEU A 408 1.68 -30.09 -8.38
N SER A 409 0.61 -30.50 -9.08
CA SER A 409 0.48 -31.87 -9.56
C SER A 409 1.43 -32.16 -10.73
N ALA A 410 1.99 -33.37 -10.74
CA ALA A 410 2.80 -33.91 -11.83
C ALA A 410 2.02 -35.02 -12.56
N ASP A 411 0.89 -34.65 -13.17
CA ASP A 411 -0.01 -35.57 -13.90
C ASP A 411 0.58 -35.99 -15.26
N TRP A 412 1.74 -36.63 -15.21
CA TRP A 412 2.48 -37.13 -16.36
C TRP A 412 2.24 -38.63 -16.55
N PRO A 413 2.48 -39.17 -17.76
CA PRO A 413 2.51 -40.61 -17.93
C PRO A 413 3.50 -41.25 -16.95
N ALA A 414 3.10 -42.35 -16.31
CA ALA A 414 3.83 -42.97 -15.19
C ALA A 414 5.32 -43.26 -15.50
N GLU A 415 5.64 -43.54 -16.77
CA GLU A 415 6.99 -43.80 -17.25
C GLU A 415 7.95 -42.59 -17.17
N TYR A 416 7.42 -41.37 -17.05
CA TYR A 416 8.24 -40.15 -16.91
C TYR A 416 8.26 -39.59 -15.49
N VAL A 417 7.47 -40.13 -14.57
CA VAL A 417 7.46 -39.68 -13.17
C VAL A 417 8.73 -40.22 -12.49
N PRO A 418 9.66 -39.36 -12.04
CA PRO A 418 10.88 -39.82 -11.38
C PRO A 418 10.55 -40.53 -10.07
N ILE A 419 11.22 -41.65 -9.80
CA ILE A 419 11.15 -42.32 -8.49
C ILE A 419 11.96 -41.46 -7.50
N HIS A 420 11.43 -41.22 -6.29
CA HIS A 420 11.99 -40.31 -5.28
C HIS A 420 13.50 -40.45 -4.99
N SER A 421 14.13 -41.59 -5.32
CA SER A 421 15.55 -41.85 -5.17
C SER A 421 16.47 -41.18 -6.22
N GLU A 422 15.94 -40.58 -7.29
CA GLU A 422 16.74 -39.99 -8.39
C GLU A 422 16.83 -38.45 -8.36
N VAL A 423 16.25 -37.78 -7.35
CA VAL A 423 16.01 -36.32 -7.37
C VAL A 423 17.05 -35.53 -6.54
N THR A 424 18.02 -36.20 -5.93
CA THR A 424 18.99 -35.60 -4.98
C THR A 424 20.37 -35.26 -5.54
N ASP A 425 20.59 -35.29 -6.86
CA ASP A 425 21.88 -34.90 -7.48
C ASP A 425 21.81 -33.57 -8.26
#